data_AF-A0A645DDW7-F1
#
_entry.id   AF-A0A645DDW7-F1
#
_cell.length_a   1.000
_cell.length_b   1.000
_cell.length_c   1.000
_cell.angle_alpha   90.00
_cell.angle_beta   90.00
_cell.angle_gamma   90.00
#
_symmetry.space_group_name_H-M   'P 1'
#
loop_
_entity.id
_entity.type
_entity.pdbx_description
1 polymer ?
#
loop_
_entity_poly.entity_id
_entity_poly.type
_entity_poly.pdbx_seq_one_letter_code
_entity_poly.pdbx_strand_id
1 'polypeptide(L)'
;MIPKFRAYSTEENEMYYPHNDKNVDWTMDDETGFIAPLVNLGSGMWGMIDKYELMQSTGLKDKNDVEIFEGDIVRVFEYGRYGGTYNAPVSWISYSNEGEQWAFHGFTCIGVKEIEHHSEVESLFTRGFLTRQFGSCVQLSELTKDPRNSIKVIGNIYENPELLEAE
;
A
#
# COMPACT_ATOMS: atom_id res chain seq x y z
N MET A 1 -5.70 -3.63 17.47
CA MET A 1 -5.81 -2.42 16.63
C MET A 1 -7.25 -2.36 16.14
N ILE A 2 -7.88 -1.19 16.15
CA ILE A 2 -9.20 -1.01 15.50
C ILE A 2 -8.92 -0.87 13.99
N PRO A 3 -9.51 -1.70 13.11
CA PRO A 3 -9.32 -1.58 11.67
C PRO A 3 -9.77 -0.19 11.18
N LYS A 4 -8.92 0.47 10.41
CA LYS A 4 -9.26 1.69 9.69
C LYS A 4 -9.20 1.43 8.20
N PHE A 5 -10.08 2.08 7.47
CA PHE A 5 -10.16 2.03 6.03
C PHE A 5 -10.23 3.44 5.46
N ARG A 6 -9.86 3.55 4.19
CA ARG A 6 -10.19 4.65 3.28
C ARG A 6 -10.69 4.03 1.98
N ALA A 7 -11.36 4.80 1.14
CA ALA A 7 -11.94 4.28 -0.09
C ALA A 7 -11.66 5.21 -1.27
N TYR A 8 -11.32 4.64 -2.42
CA TYR A 8 -11.25 5.38 -3.67
C TYR A 8 -12.52 5.14 -4.48
N SER A 9 -13.25 6.20 -4.84
CA SER A 9 -14.37 6.10 -5.77
C SER A 9 -13.84 6.03 -7.19
N THR A 10 -14.14 4.93 -7.89
CA THR A 10 -13.71 4.76 -9.30
C THR A 10 -14.61 5.51 -10.28
N GLU A 11 -15.77 5.98 -9.83
CA GLU A 11 -16.70 6.78 -10.63
C GLU A 11 -16.37 8.28 -10.53
N GLU A 12 -16.19 8.78 -9.31
CA GLU A 12 -15.88 10.20 -9.08
C GLU A 12 -14.38 10.51 -9.18
N ASN A 13 -13.52 9.48 -9.15
CA ASN A 13 -12.06 9.60 -9.07
C ASN A 13 -11.59 10.41 -7.85
N GLU A 14 -12.21 10.15 -6.69
CA GLU A 14 -11.93 10.84 -5.44
C GLU A 14 -11.63 9.88 -4.30
N MET A 15 -10.72 10.29 -3.41
CA MET A 15 -10.34 9.56 -2.21
C MET A 15 -11.15 10.02 -0.99
N TYR A 16 -11.80 9.07 -0.32
CA TYR A 16 -12.63 9.30 0.86
C TYR A 16 -11.94 8.79 2.12
N TYR A 17 -11.90 9.64 3.15
CA TYR A 17 -11.26 9.37 4.45
C TYR A 17 -12.26 9.51 5.60
N PRO A 18 -13.14 8.53 5.85
CA PRO A 18 -14.21 8.66 6.86
C PRO A 18 -13.70 8.87 8.30
N HIS A 19 -12.46 8.48 8.57
CA HIS A 19 -11.82 8.69 9.88
C HIS A 19 -11.38 10.14 10.13
N ASN A 20 -11.22 10.93 9.06
CA ASN A 20 -10.67 12.29 9.11
C ASN A 20 -11.68 13.34 8.61
N ASP A 21 -12.74 12.93 7.91
CA ASP A 21 -13.76 13.82 7.36
C ASP A 21 -15.14 13.53 7.97
N LYS A 22 -15.72 14.54 8.63
CA LYS A 22 -17.06 14.48 9.23
C LYS A 22 -18.21 14.39 8.21
N ASN A 23 -17.93 14.65 6.93
CA ASN A 23 -18.90 14.56 5.85
C ASN A 23 -18.93 13.17 5.22
N VAL A 24 -18.12 12.23 5.73
CA VAL A 24 -18.06 10.87 5.23
C VAL A 24 -18.17 9.90 6.41
N ASP A 25 -19.06 8.93 6.30
CA ASP A 25 -19.24 7.86 7.28
C ASP A 25 -19.14 6.49 6.58
N TRP A 26 -19.25 5.40 7.34
CA TRP A 26 -19.39 4.05 6.82
C TRP A 26 -20.85 3.60 6.87
N THR A 27 -21.31 2.98 5.79
CA THR A 27 -22.55 2.19 5.77
C THR A 27 -22.23 0.74 5.40
N MET A 28 -23.19 -0.15 5.59
CA MET A 28 -23.16 -1.46 4.94
C MET A 28 -23.85 -1.33 3.59
N ASP A 29 -23.24 -1.87 2.56
CA ASP A 29 -23.85 -2.08 1.26
C ASP A 29 -24.72 -3.34 1.35
N ASP A 30 -26.04 -3.18 1.24
CA ASP A 30 -26.99 -4.28 1.35
C ASP A 30 -26.90 -5.28 0.16
N GLU A 31 -26.33 -4.86 -0.97
CA GLU A 31 -26.16 -5.72 -2.14
C GLU A 31 -24.91 -6.61 -2.01
N THR A 32 -23.80 -6.03 -1.56
CA THR A 32 -22.51 -6.74 -1.48
C THR A 32 -22.20 -7.29 -0.09
N GLY A 33 -22.82 -6.74 0.96
CA GLY A 33 -22.56 -7.05 2.37
C GLY A 33 -21.26 -6.45 2.92
N PHE A 34 -20.57 -5.60 2.16
CA PHE A 34 -19.31 -4.96 2.56
C PHE A 34 -19.54 -3.53 3.08
N ILE A 35 -18.51 -2.95 3.70
CA ILE A 35 -18.55 -1.55 4.15
C ILE A 35 -18.39 -0.61 2.95
N ALA A 36 -19.29 0.36 2.81
CA ALA A 36 -19.26 1.37 1.75
C ALA A 36 -19.14 2.79 2.32
N PRO A 37 -18.49 3.73 1.61
CA PRO A 37 -18.49 5.13 1.99
C PRO A 37 -19.89 5.73 1.86
N LEU A 38 -20.30 6.47 2.89
CA LEU A 38 -21.55 7.24 2.92
C LEU A 38 -21.19 8.73 2.98
N VAL A 39 -21.50 9.49 1.93
CA VAL A 39 -21.12 10.89 1.79
C VAL A 39 -22.30 11.82 2.06
N ASN A 40 -22.03 12.96 2.71
CA ASN A 40 -23.03 13.98 2.98
C ASN A 40 -23.25 14.86 1.73
N LEU A 41 -24.44 14.78 1.15
CA LEU A 41 -24.84 15.53 -0.04
C LEU A 41 -25.44 16.91 0.30
N GLY A 42 -25.45 17.28 1.59
CA GLY A 42 -26.09 18.47 2.11
C GLY A 42 -27.59 18.28 2.38
N SER A 43 -28.20 19.27 3.05
CA SER A 43 -29.64 19.28 3.36
C SER A 43 -30.16 18.04 4.13
N GLY A 44 -29.28 17.36 4.87
CA GLY A 44 -29.60 16.14 5.61
C GLY A 44 -29.67 14.87 4.75
N MET A 45 -29.30 14.96 3.47
CA MET A 45 -29.24 13.83 2.55
C MET A 45 -27.85 13.20 2.56
N TRP A 46 -27.81 11.88 2.57
CA TRP A 46 -26.58 11.09 2.48
C TRP A 46 -26.70 10.15 1.28
N GLY A 47 -25.60 10.01 0.54
CA GLY A 47 -25.49 9.13 -0.62
C GLY A 47 -24.44 8.06 -0.36
N MET A 48 -24.76 6.81 -0.70
CA MET A 48 -23.76 5.74 -0.71
C MET A 48 -22.92 5.87 -1.99
N ILE A 49 -21.63 5.56 -1.89
CA ILE A 49 -20.77 5.39 -3.07
C ILE A 49 -20.82 3.91 -3.46
N ASP A 50 -21.33 3.61 -4.65
CA ASP A 50 -21.57 2.23 -5.10
C ASP A 50 -20.32 1.59 -5.75
N LYS A 51 -19.46 2.40 -6.39
CA LYS A 51 -18.22 1.93 -7.02
C LYS A 51 -17.00 2.46 -6.31
N TYR A 52 -16.41 1.62 -5.47
CA TYR A 52 -15.27 1.98 -4.65
C TYR A 52 -14.29 0.82 -4.44
N GLU A 53 -13.04 1.19 -4.17
CA GLU A 53 -11.98 0.27 -3.76
C GLU A 53 -11.59 0.58 -2.32
N LEU A 54 -11.67 -0.41 -1.43
CA LEU A 54 -11.27 -0.27 -0.03
C LEU A 54 -9.76 -0.44 0.12
N MET A 55 -9.16 0.40 0.96
CA MET A 55 -7.76 0.31 1.35
C MET A 55 -7.64 0.28 2.86
N GLN A 56 -7.08 -0.80 3.39
CA GLN A 56 -6.92 -0.99 4.83
C GLN A 56 -5.67 -0.28 5.36
N SER A 57 -5.77 0.35 6.54
CA SER A 57 -4.61 0.85 7.28
C SER A 57 -3.71 -0.31 7.71
N THR A 58 -2.40 -0.13 7.54
CA THR A 58 -1.39 -1.05 8.08
C THR A 58 -1.17 -0.86 9.59
N GLY A 59 -1.64 0.27 10.15
CA GLY A 59 -1.35 0.74 11.50
C GLY A 59 0.10 1.16 11.73
N LEU A 60 0.94 1.12 10.69
CA LEU A 60 2.30 1.63 10.69
C LEU A 60 2.30 3.08 10.22
N LYS A 61 3.35 3.79 10.56
CA LYS A 61 3.58 5.17 10.12
C LYS A 61 4.93 5.30 9.44
N ASP A 62 4.99 6.20 8.47
CA ASP A 62 6.24 6.59 7.82
C ASP A 62 7.08 7.52 8.72
N LYS A 63 8.24 7.96 8.22
CA LYS A 63 9.14 8.83 8.99
C LYS A 63 8.58 10.23 9.30
N ASN A 64 7.50 10.64 8.64
CA ASN A 64 6.83 11.92 8.85
C ASN A 64 5.53 11.76 9.65
N ASP A 65 5.36 10.64 10.36
CA ASP A 65 4.18 10.31 11.16
C ASP A 65 2.88 10.15 10.32
N VAL A 66 3.01 9.91 9.01
CA VAL A 66 1.89 9.63 8.10
C VAL A 66 1.53 8.15 8.18
N GLU A 67 0.28 7.84 8.49
CA GLU A 67 -0.24 6.46 8.53
C GLU A 67 -0.20 5.84 7.13
N ILE A 68 0.34 4.63 7.03
CA ILE A 68 0.49 3.90 5.77
C ILE A 68 -0.71 2.98 5.58
N PHE A 69 -1.31 3.04 4.40
CA PHE A 69 -2.45 2.23 3.96
C PHE A 69 -2.04 1.31 2.82
N GLU A 70 -2.83 0.25 2.61
CA GLU A 70 -2.82 -0.50 1.36
C GLU A 70 -3.00 0.44 0.15
N GLY A 71 -2.29 0.14 -0.94
CA GLY A 71 -2.27 0.96 -2.14
C GLY A 71 -1.43 2.25 -2.05
N ASP A 72 -0.90 2.63 -0.87
CA ASP A 72 0.07 3.73 -0.79
C ASP A 72 1.33 3.40 -1.58
N ILE A 73 1.85 4.38 -2.29
CA ILE A 73 3.17 4.33 -2.92
C ILE A 73 4.15 4.94 -1.94
N VAL A 74 5.11 4.13 -1.51
CA VAL A 74 6.19 4.55 -0.62
C VAL A 74 7.50 4.70 -1.39
N ARG A 75 8.22 5.77 -1.09
CA ARG A 75 9.63 5.91 -1.44
C ARG A 75 10.46 5.26 -0.34
N VAL A 76 11.19 4.23 -0.70
CA VAL A 76 12.12 3.53 0.18
C VAL A 76 13.53 4.01 -0.14
N PHE A 77 14.29 4.33 0.91
CA PHE A 77 15.74 4.48 0.86
C PHE A 77 16.35 3.40 1.73
N GLU A 78 17.09 2.48 1.13
CA GLU A 78 17.84 1.45 1.85
C GLU A 78 19.32 1.82 1.93
N TYR A 79 19.90 1.70 3.12
CA TYR A 79 21.33 1.93 3.32
C TYR A 79 22.13 0.64 3.15
N GLY A 80 23.26 0.71 2.46
CA GLY A 80 24.22 -0.39 2.36
C GLY A 80 24.88 -0.46 1.00
N ARG A 81 25.82 -1.39 0.84
CA ARG A 81 26.59 -1.60 -0.40
C ARG A 81 25.72 -1.83 -1.64
N TYR A 82 24.47 -2.27 -1.43
CA TYR A 82 23.50 -2.57 -2.47
C TYR A 82 22.16 -1.82 -2.30
N GLY A 83 22.03 -0.99 -1.25
CA GLY A 83 20.80 -0.26 -0.95
C GLY A 83 20.68 1.01 -1.79
N GLY A 84 19.47 1.52 -2.00
CA GLY A 84 19.22 2.86 -2.53
C GLY A 84 17.74 3.18 -2.68
N THR A 85 17.39 4.06 -3.62
CA THR A 85 16.05 4.65 -3.69
C THR A 85 15.16 3.99 -4.73
N TYR A 86 13.94 3.63 -4.35
CA TYR A 86 12.91 3.15 -5.26
C TYR A 86 11.51 3.48 -4.73
N ASN A 87 10.52 3.53 -5.63
CA ASN A 87 9.11 3.69 -5.28
C ASN A 87 8.41 2.34 -5.40
N ALA A 88 7.45 2.07 -4.52
CA ALA A 88 6.64 0.87 -4.66
C ALA A 88 5.32 0.95 -3.88
N PRO A 89 4.28 0.26 -4.36
CA PRO A 89 2.98 0.21 -3.71
C PRO A 89 3.02 -0.70 -2.48
N VAL A 90 2.19 -0.41 -1.48
CA VAL A 90 1.98 -1.27 -0.31
C VAL A 90 0.86 -2.24 -0.62
N SER A 91 1.07 -3.53 -0.35
CA SER A 91 0.05 -4.57 -0.54
C SER A 91 0.08 -5.61 0.59
N TRP A 92 -1.06 -6.23 0.83
CA TRP A 92 -1.10 -7.46 1.64
C TRP A 92 -0.62 -8.63 0.79
N ILE A 93 0.30 -9.41 1.33
CA ILE A 93 0.73 -10.64 0.67
C ILE A 93 0.25 -11.87 1.45
N SER A 94 -0.12 -12.90 0.69
CA SER A 94 -0.30 -14.26 1.19
C SER A 94 0.54 -15.15 0.30
N TYR A 95 1.65 -15.63 0.84
CA TYR A 95 2.58 -16.52 0.15
C TYR A 95 2.62 -17.85 0.88
N SER A 96 2.21 -18.90 0.17
CA SER A 96 2.40 -20.29 0.58
C SER A 96 3.14 -21.00 -0.54
N ASN A 97 4.33 -21.54 -0.24
CA ASN A 97 4.97 -22.49 -1.14
C ASN A 97 4.65 -23.90 -0.64
N GLU A 98 3.93 -24.70 -1.43
CA GLU A 98 3.68 -26.10 -1.09
C GLU A 98 5.02 -26.87 -1.15
N GLY A 99 5.69 -27.02 -0.01
CA GLY A 99 6.96 -27.75 0.11
C GLY A 99 8.08 -27.05 0.87
N GLU A 100 7.94 -25.76 1.20
CA GLU A 100 8.89 -25.03 2.06
C GLU A 100 8.27 -24.69 3.42
N GLN A 101 9.09 -24.64 4.48
CA GLN A 101 8.62 -24.37 5.86
C GLN A 101 8.19 -22.92 6.11
N TRP A 102 8.37 -22.03 5.14
CA TRP A 102 8.10 -20.60 5.29
C TRP A 102 6.88 -20.19 4.48
N ALA A 103 5.72 -20.16 5.14
CA ALA A 103 4.52 -19.53 4.61
C ALA A 103 4.28 -18.22 5.34
N PHE A 104 4.02 -17.15 4.59
CA PHE A 104 3.71 -15.82 5.11
C PHE A 104 2.25 -15.50 4.80
N HIS A 105 1.43 -15.29 5.82
CA HIS A 105 0.02 -14.94 5.65
C HIS A 105 -0.30 -13.68 6.45
N GLY A 106 -1.00 -12.72 5.83
CA GLY A 106 -1.58 -11.57 6.52
C GLY A 106 -0.58 -10.52 6.99
N PHE A 107 0.56 -10.38 6.30
CA PHE A 107 1.52 -9.30 6.56
C PHE A 107 1.52 -8.28 5.41
N THR A 108 1.76 -7.01 5.76
CA THR A 108 1.96 -5.94 4.79
C THR A 108 3.38 -5.97 4.26
N CYS A 109 3.50 -5.93 2.95
CA CYS A 109 4.75 -5.91 2.22
C CYS A 109 4.69 -4.80 1.15
N ILE A 110 5.83 -4.46 0.57
CA ILE A 110 5.93 -3.41 -0.46
C ILE A 110 6.14 -4.03 -1.84
N GLY A 111 5.08 -3.98 -2.64
CA GLY A 111 4.78 -4.26 -4.04
C GLY A 111 5.72 -3.91 -5.20
N VAL A 112 7.04 -4.04 -5.17
CA VAL A 112 7.87 -3.52 -6.28
C VAL A 112 7.85 -4.37 -7.56
N LYS A 113 7.27 -3.82 -8.64
CA LYS A 113 7.39 -4.40 -9.98
C LYS A 113 8.86 -4.34 -10.44
N GLU A 114 9.35 -5.47 -10.95
CA GLU A 114 10.60 -5.68 -11.68
C GLU A 114 11.31 -4.38 -12.15
N ILE A 115 12.47 -4.06 -11.57
CA ILE A 115 13.35 -2.97 -12.03
C ILE A 115 14.37 -3.54 -13.01
N GLU A 116 14.57 -2.86 -14.14
CA GLU A 116 15.40 -3.34 -15.25
C GLU A 116 16.82 -3.77 -14.83
N HIS A 117 17.28 -4.84 -15.47
CA HIS A 117 18.60 -5.44 -15.28
C HIS A 117 19.70 -4.49 -15.79
N HIS A 118 20.51 -3.92 -14.89
CA HIS A 118 21.70 -3.18 -15.29
C HIS A 118 22.75 -4.14 -15.89
N SER A 119 23.02 -4.03 -17.18
CA SER A 119 23.79 -4.97 -17.99
C SER A 119 25.31 -5.00 -17.73
N GLU A 120 25.86 -4.11 -16.92
CA GLU A 120 27.31 -3.99 -16.68
C GLU A 120 27.83 -4.85 -15.52
N VAL A 121 26.94 -5.48 -14.77
CA VAL A 121 27.29 -6.25 -13.58
C VAL A 121 26.55 -7.55 -13.71
N GLU A 122 27.25 -8.69 -13.84
CA GLU A 122 26.69 -10.06 -13.88
C GLU A 122 26.01 -10.41 -12.55
N SER A 123 25.00 -9.62 -12.18
CA SER A 123 24.21 -9.72 -10.98
C SER A 123 22.82 -9.21 -11.33
N LEU A 124 21.80 -10.04 -11.12
CA LEU A 124 20.41 -9.61 -11.12
C LEU A 124 20.26 -8.49 -10.08
N PHE A 125 20.16 -7.25 -10.54
CA PHE A 125 19.81 -6.13 -9.70
C PHE A 125 18.38 -6.33 -9.20
N THR A 126 18.22 -6.61 -7.92
CA THR A 126 16.92 -6.63 -7.24
C THR A 126 16.85 -5.39 -6.37
N ARG A 127 16.61 -4.23 -6.97
CA ARG A 127 15.97 -3.16 -6.22
C ARG A 127 14.52 -3.25 -6.59
N GLY A 128 13.71 -3.50 -5.58
CA GLY A 128 12.33 -3.82 -5.78
C GLY A 128 12.04 -5.30 -5.67
N PHE A 129 11.45 -5.67 -4.53
CA PHE A 129 11.10 -7.02 -4.12
C PHE A 129 12.20 -8.07 -4.24
N LEU A 130 12.59 -8.57 -3.09
CA LEU A 130 12.90 -9.97 -2.92
C LEU A 130 11.64 -10.86 -3.16
N THR A 131 11.19 -10.99 -4.40
CA THR A 131 11.03 -12.36 -4.90
C THR A 131 12.32 -12.67 -5.62
N ARG A 132 13.38 -12.96 -4.85
CA ARG A 132 14.35 -13.93 -5.37
C ARG A 132 13.54 -15.10 -5.91
N GLN A 133 14.07 -15.84 -6.87
CA GLN A 133 13.66 -17.23 -7.16
C GLN A 133 13.62 -18.15 -5.90
N PHE A 134 13.75 -17.60 -4.68
CA PHE A 134 13.88 -18.22 -3.35
C PHE A 134 13.20 -17.39 -2.22
N GLY A 135 12.09 -16.69 -2.50
CA GLY A 135 11.08 -16.26 -1.50
C GLY A 135 11.53 -15.53 -0.21
N SER A 136 11.75 -14.22 -0.23
CA SER A 136 11.89 -13.46 1.05
C SER A 136 11.20 -12.09 1.02
N CYS A 137 10.00 -11.93 1.60
CA CYS A 137 9.44 -10.57 1.81
C CYS A 137 10.23 -9.84 2.91
N VAL A 138 10.57 -8.56 2.69
CA VAL A 138 10.93 -7.63 3.79
C VAL A 138 9.64 -7.00 4.31
N GLN A 139 9.34 -7.25 5.58
CA GLN A 139 8.12 -6.72 6.19
C GLN A 139 8.19 -5.20 6.31
N LEU A 140 7.10 -4.52 5.96
CA LEU A 140 6.99 -3.07 6.10
C LEU A 140 7.25 -2.60 7.55
N SER A 141 6.87 -3.44 8.52
CA SER A 141 7.05 -3.20 9.96
C SER A 141 8.51 -3.19 10.42
N GLU A 142 9.40 -3.88 9.69
CA GLU A 142 10.84 -3.89 9.98
C GLU A 142 11.51 -2.66 9.39
N LEU A 143 11.17 -2.32 8.14
CA LEU A 143 11.74 -1.17 7.46
C LEU A 143 11.38 0.16 8.13
N THR A 144 10.15 0.29 8.65
CA THR A 144 9.70 1.49 9.38
C THR A 144 10.43 1.69 10.71
N LYS A 145 11.08 0.65 11.26
CA LYS A 145 11.83 0.71 12.52
C LYS A 145 13.34 0.82 12.34
N ASP A 146 13.88 0.52 11.16
CA ASP A 146 15.32 0.57 10.93
C ASP A 146 15.79 2.03 10.77
N PRO A 147 16.66 2.55 11.68
CA PRO A 147 17.13 3.93 11.59
C PRO A 147 18.03 4.21 10.38
N ARG A 148 18.51 3.17 9.69
CA ARG A 148 19.34 3.29 8.48
C ARG A 148 18.49 3.40 7.22
N ASN A 149 17.25 2.93 7.27
CA ASN A 149 16.34 2.99 6.14
C ASN A 149 15.37 4.16 6.31
N SER A 150 14.80 4.63 5.21
CA SER A 150 13.79 5.69 5.27
C SER A 150 12.64 5.33 4.37
N ILE A 151 11.44 5.25 4.94
CA ILE A 151 10.18 5.09 4.21
C ILE A 151 9.43 6.41 4.30
N LYS A 152 8.91 6.85 3.14
CA LYS A 152 8.03 8.01 3.04
C LYS A 152 6.87 7.69 2.10
N VAL A 153 5.63 7.98 2.51
CA VAL A 153 4.49 7.95 1.59
C VAL A 153 4.62 9.12 0.61
N ILE A 154 4.52 8.84 -0.69
CA ILE A 154 4.67 9.84 -1.76
C ILE A 154 3.45 9.94 -2.69
N GLY A 155 2.49 9.03 -2.55
CA GLY A 155 1.26 9.00 -3.35
C GLY A 155 0.52 7.69 -3.11
N ASN A 156 -0.45 7.36 -3.96
CA ASN A 156 -1.11 6.06 -3.99
C ASN A 156 -1.37 5.61 -5.43
N ILE A 157 -1.68 4.33 -5.62
CA ILE A 157 -1.86 3.72 -6.96
C ILE A 157 -3.03 4.29 -7.77
N TYR A 158 -3.99 4.97 -7.13
CA TYR A 158 -5.16 5.53 -7.82
C TYR A 158 -4.92 6.98 -8.25
N GLU A 159 -4.39 7.81 -7.35
CA GLU A 159 -4.17 9.24 -7.62
C GLU A 159 -2.80 9.53 -8.26
N ASN A 160 -1.82 8.63 -8.09
CA ASN A 160 -0.44 8.80 -8.56
C ASN A 160 0.17 7.54 -9.22
N PRO A 161 -0.53 6.86 -10.15
CA PRO A 161 0.01 5.65 -10.80
C PRO A 161 1.34 5.88 -11.52
N GLU A 162 1.60 7.09 -12.02
CA GLU A 162 2.82 7.49 -12.70
C GLU A 162 4.08 7.35 -11.84
N LEU A 163 3.95 7.36 -10.51
CA LEU A 163 5.09 7.20 -9.59
C LEU A 163 5.69 5.78 -9.61
N LEU A 164 5.03 4.82 -10.25
CA LEU A 164 5.48 3.45 -10.43
C LEU A 164 6.03 3.17 -11.83
N GLU A 165 5.94 4.12 -12.76
CA GLU A 165 6.56 4.01 -14.07
C GLU A 165 8.07 4.27 -13.91
N ALA A 166 8.89 3.33 -14.39
CA ALA A 166 10.33 3.55 -14.46
C ALA A 166 10.63 4.56 -15.57
N GLU A 167 11.48 5.55 -15.29
CA GLU A 167 12.13 6.35 -16.34
C GLU A 167 13.17 5.51 -17.10
#